data_AF-A0A2U9IBH0-F1
#
_entry.id   AF-A0A2U9IBH0-F1
#
_cell.length_a   1.000
_cell.length_b   1.000
_cell.length_c   1.000
_cell.angle_alpha   90.00
_cell.angle_beta   90.00
_cell.angle_gamma   90.00
#
_symmetry.space_group_name_H-M   'P 1'
#
loop_
_entity.id
_entity.type
_entity.pdbx_description
1 polymer ?
#
loop_
_entity_poly.entity_id
_entity_poly.type
_entity_poly.pdbx_seq_one_letter_code
_entity_poly.pdbx_strand_id
1 'polypeptide(L)'
;MWREEMNEYGPRIIAIPNTIYEKYKNYTVVVAVLPTITKGEIIEKLRNSMSVTVCDYIECYPLLFGGIFVFLDDKVLTRYEFEGYVRIDQQKYDEFNINDFVREKCYTFEKETLCFTKSKCNNCIPIDNVGLRFII
;
A
#
# COMPACT_ATOMS: atom_id res chain seq x y z
N MET A 1 38.42 6.06 8.65
CA MET A 1 38.03 7.01 7.58
C MET A 1 37.14 6.28 6.60
N TRP A 2 35.84 6.29 6.84
CA TRP A 2 34.84 5.82 5.88
C TRP A 2 33.62 6.70 6.11
N ARG A 3 33.36 7.65 5.19
CA ARG A 3 32.08 8.37 4.96
C ARG A 3 32.33 9.75 4.34
N GLU A 4 32.85 9.80 3.12
CA GLU A 4 32.76 11.02 2.29
C GLU A 4 32.65 10.68 0.80
N GLU A 5 31.75 9.78 0.39
CA GLU A 5 31.45 9.56 -1.05
C GLU A 5 29.96 9.28 -1.31
N MET A 6 29.08 10.21 -0.91
CA MET A 6 27.68 10.21 -1.38
C MET A 6 27.18 11.62 -1.72
N ASN A 7 28.00 12.44 -2.38
CA ASN A 7 27.62 13.81 -2.78
C ASN A 7 27.82 14.14 -4.27
N GLU A 8 27.79 13.14 -5.17
CA GLU A 8 27.84 13.37 -6.64
C GLU A 8 26.51 13.13 -7.37
N TYR A 9 25.47 12.66 -6.68
CA TYR A 9 24.14 12.50 -7.25
C TYR A 9 23.20 13.48 -6.55
N GLY A 10 22.30 14.11 -7.30
CA GLY A 10 21.32 15.07 -6.76
C GLY A 10 20.51 14.51 -5.59
N PRO A 11 19.63 15.31 -4.96
CA PRO A 11 18.86 14.86 -3.81
C PRO A 11 18.07 13.59 -4.16
N ARG A 12 18.43 12.45 -3.56
CA ARG A 12 17.70 11.18 -3.71
C ARG A 12 16.30 11.36 -3.14
N ILE A 13 15.29 11.36 -4.00
CA ILE A 13 13.90 11.45 -3.57
C ILE A 13 13.43 10.03 -3.28
N ILE A 14 12.97 9.81 -2.04
CA ILE A 14 12.31 8.57 -1.64
C ILE A 14 10.81 8.84 -1.65
N ALA A 15 10.06 7.95 -2.31
CA ALA A 15 8.61 7.98 -2.35
C ALA A 15 8.03 6.59 -2.05
N ILE A 16 6.98 6.53 -1.24
CA ILE A 16 6.22 5.30 -0.93
C ILE A 16 4.73 5.55 -1.17
N PRO A 17 3.90 4.52 -1.44
CA PRO A 17 2.46 4.70 -1.58
C PRO A 17 1.81 5.18 -0.28
N ASN A 18 0.63 5.80 -0.43
CA ASN A 18 -0.34 5.84 0.66
C ASN A 18 -0.97 4.47 0.86
N THR A 19 -1.64 4.25 1.98
CA THR A 19 -2.36 2.99 2.23
C THR A 19 -3.79 3.25 2.67
N ILE A 20 -4.71 2.43 2.16
CA ILE A 20 -6.07 2.29 2.67
C ILE A 20 -6.10 1.00 3.48
N TYR A 21 -6.61 1.07 4.70
CA TYR A 21 -6.54 -0.01 5.67
C TYR A 21 -7.95 -0.39 6.13
N GLU A 22 -8.34 -1.64 5.87
CA GLU A 22 -9.65 -2.16 6.24
C GLU A 22 -9.54 -3.48 7.00
N LYS A 23 -10.49 -3.68 7.92
CA LYS A 23 -10.60 -4.90 8.73
C LYS A 23 -11.90 -5.62 8.44
N TYR A 24 -11.84 -6.94 8.49
CA TYR A 24 -13.02 -7.79 8.53
C TYR A 24 -12.70 -9.07 9.30
N LYS A 25 -13.26 -9.19 10.51
CA LYS A 25 -12.99 -10.31 11.42
C LYS A 25 -11.50 -10.38 11.75
N ASN A 26 -10.84 -11.49 11.43
CA ASN A 26 -9.41 -11.72 11.63
C ASN A 26 -8.56 -11.37 10.39
N TYR A 27 -9.18 -10.83 9.34
CA TYR A 27 -8.46 -10.35 8.17
C TYR A 27 -8.22 -8.85 8.25
N THR A 28 -7.03 -8.47 7.83
CA THR A 28 -6.69 -7.07 7.54
C THR A 28 -6.35 -6.95 6.07
N VAL A 29 -6.94 -6.00 5.38
CA VAL A 29 -6.68 -5.70 3.97
C VAL A 29 -6.05 -4.33 3.88
N VAL A 30 -4.87 -4.27 3.26
CA VAL A 30 -4.16 -3.00 3.05
C VAL A 30 -3.90 -2.80 1.57
N VAL A 31 -4.44 -1.72 1.04
CA VAL A 31 -4.29 -1.35 -0.37
C VAL A 31 -3.27 -0.24 -0.48
N ALA A 32 -2.14 -0.51 -1.15
CA ALA A 32 -1.20 0.54 -1.53
C ALA A 32 -1.78 1.38 -2.68
N VAL A 33 -1.82 2.70 -2.52
CA VAL A 33 -2.48 3.62 -3.44
C VAL A 33 -1.65 4.86 -3.74
N LEU A 34 -1.95 5.49 -4.89
CA LEU A 34 -1.42 6.78 -5.30
C LEU A 34 -2.31 7.95 -4.83
N PRO A 35 -1.78 9.19 -4.69
CA PRO A 35 -0.39 9.59 -4.90
C PRO A 35 0.54 9.01 -3.83
N THR A 36 1.83 8.92 -4.16
CA THR A 36 2.87 8.57 -3.20
C THR A 36 3.13 9.73 -2.22
N ILE A 37 3.66 9.38 -1.05
CA ILE A 37 4.18 10.32 -0.05
C ILE A 37 5.70 10.37 -0.11
N THR A 38 6.25 11.56 0.16
CA THR A 38 7.69 11.85 0.12
C THR A 38 8.23 12.40 1.43
N LYS A 39 7.38 12.49 2.46
CA LYS A 39 7.70 12.95 3.82
C LYS A 39 7.02 12.06 4.86
N GLY A 40 7.66 11.90 6.01
CA GLY A 40 7.16 11.09 7.12
C GLY A 40 8.31 10.39 7.84
N GLU A 41 8.08 9.98 9.09
CA GLU A 41 9.12 9.38 9.94
C GLU A 41 9.80 8.18 9.26
N ILE A 42 9.02 7.32 8.61
CA ILE A 42 9.54 6.14 7.91
C ILE A 42 10.40 6.50 6.70
N ILE A 43 10.03 7.56 5.97
CA ILE A 43 10.77 8.05 4.81
C ILE A 43 12.09 8.67 5.25
N GLU A 44 12.10 9.44 6.33
CA GLU A 44 13.33 10.00 6.90
C GLU A 44 14.26 8.90 7.42
N LYS A 45 13.71 7.87 8.09
CA LYS A 45 14.48 6.71 8.52
C LYS A 45 15.07 5.93 7.35
N LEU A 46 14.30 5.69 6.28
CA LEU A 46 14.77 5.05 5.06
C LEU A 46 15.83 5.90 4.34
N ARG A 47 15.66 7.24 4.31
CA ARG A 47 16.64 8.16 3.71
C ARG A 47 17.97 8.13 4.45
N ASN A 48 17.95 8.06 5.78
CA ASN A 48 19.15 8.08 6.60
C ASN A 48 19.87 6.73 6.65
N SER A 49 19.12 5.63 6.71
CA SER A 49 19.69 4.29 6.87
C SER A 49 19.90 3.54 5.56
N MET A 50 19.14 3.88 4.52
CA MET A 50 18.97 3.07 3.30
C MET A 50 18.59 1.61 3.62
N SER A 51 18.06 1.34 4.82
CA SER A 51 17.76 -0.01 5.31
C SER A 51 16.27 -0.22 5.49
N VAL A 52 15.79 -1.34 4.94
CA VAL A 52 14.40 -1.78 5.07
C VAL A 52 14.11 -2.35 6.46
N THR A 53 15.14 -2.71 7.24
CA THR A 53 15.01 -3.17 8.65
C THR A 53 14.45 -2.12 9.59
N VAL A 54 14.22 -0.89 9.12
CA VAL A 54 13.55 0.15 9.91
C VAL A 54 12.02 0.03 9.85
N CYS A 55 11.53 -0.97 9.12
CA CYS A 55 10.12 -1.24 8.86
C CYS A 55 9.69 -2.57 9.52
N ASP A 56 9.90 -2.67 10.83
CA ASP A 56 9.70 -3.92 11.60
C ASP A 56 8.23 -4.32 11.82
N TYR A 57 7.27 -3.57 11.27
CA TYR A 57 5.84 -3.83 11.41
C TYR A 57 5.27 -4.38 10.11
N ILE A 58 4.33 -5.31 10.22
CA ILE A 58 3.75 -5.99 9.05
C ILE A 58 2.98 -5.04 8.10
N GLU A 59 2.58 -3.89 8.61
CA GLU A 59 1.93 -2.82 7.84
C GLU A 59 2.90 -2.10 6.88
N CYS A 60 4.21 -2.39 6.97
CA CYS A 60 5.21 -1.89 6.05
C CYS A 60 5.25 -2.58 4.70
N TYR A 61 4.84 -3.85 4.62
CA TYR A 61 4.90 -4.62 3.38
C TYR A 61 4.20 -3.91 2.20
N PRO A 62 2.97 -3.35 2.37
CA PRO A 62 2.31 -2.55 1.35
C PRO A 62 3.11 -1.32 0.91
N LEU A 63 3.80 -0.65 1.84
CA LEU A 63 4.62 0.53 1.54
C LEU A 63 5.87 0.17 0.73
N LEU A 64 6.45 -0.99 1.00
CA LEU A 64 7.68 -1.44 0.37
C LEU A 64 7.44 -2.08 -1.00
N PHE A 65 6.41 -2.91 -1.12
CA PHE A 65 6.21 -3.78 -2.28
C PHE A 65 4.97 -3.43 -3.11
N GLY A 66 4.14 -2.51 -2.63
CA GLY A 66 2.89 -2.14 -3.29
C GLY A 66 1.91 -3.31 -3.42
N GLY A 67 0.78 -3.04 -4.05
CA GLY A 67 -0.32 -3.97 -4.29
C GLY A 67 -1.31 -3.99 -3.14
N ILE A 68 -2.13 -5.04 -3.11
CA ILE A 68 -3.13 -5.27 -2.08
C ILE A 68 -2.65 -6.44 -1.21
N PHE A 69 -2.35 -6.16 0.04
CA PHE A 69 -2.01 -7.20 1.00
C PHE A 69 -3.23 -7.64 1.78
N VAL A 70 -3.34 -8.95 1.99
CA VAL A 70 -4.27 -9.51 2.96
C VAL A 70 -3.47 -10.20 4.04
N PHE A 71 -3.72 -9.81 5.28
CA PHE A 71 -3.15 -10.39 6.47
C PHE A 71 -4.21 -11.22 7.19
N LEU A 72 -3.76 -12.31 7.80
CA LEU A 72 -4.52 -13.09 8.76
C LEU A 72 -3.84 -12.89 10.11
N ASP A 73 -4.54 -12.23 11.04
CA ASP A 73 -3.95 -11.68 12.25
C ASP A 73 -2.72 -10.80 11.89
N ASP A 74 -1.51 -11.20 12.31
CA ASP A 74 -0.25 -10.50 12.04
C ASP A 74 0.65 -11.29 11.06
N LYS A 75 0.06 -11.99 10.08
CA LYS A 75 0.83 -12.71 9.04
C LYS A 75 0.32 -12.36 7.65
N VAL A 76 1.25 -12.11 6.72
CA VAL A 76 0.91 -11.96 5.29
C VAL A 76 0.32 -13.29 4.83
N LEU A 77 -0.97 -13.27 4.47
CA LEU A 77 -1.60 -14.41 3.83
C LEU A 77 -1.32 -14.39 2.34
N THR A 78 -1.45 -13.22 1.71
CA THR A 78 -1.23 -13.06 0.27
C THR A 78 -1.02 -11.59 -0.12
N ARG A 79 -0.41 -11.38 -1.29
CA ARG A 79 -0.32 -10.10 -1.98
C ARG A 79 -0.93 -10.27 -3.37
N TYR A 80 -1.83 -9.36 -3.73
CA TYR A 80 -2.38 -9.26 -5.07
C TYR A 80 -1.83 -8.06 -5.81
N GLU A 81 -1.52 -8.27 -7.09
CA GLU A 81 -1.33 -7.17 -8.04
C GLU A 81 -2.65 -6.92 -8.75
N PHE A 82 -3.07 -5.66 -8.77
CA PHE A 82 -4.29 -5.25 -9.45
C PHE A 82 -4.04 -3.99 -10.24
N GLU A 83 -4.07 -4.10 -11.57
CA GLU A 83 -3.97 -2.96 -12.46
C GLU A 83 -5.35 -2.28 -12.56
N GLY A 84 -5.54 -1.25 -11.73
CA GLY A 84 -6.80 -0.54 -11.66
C GLY A 84 -6.85 0.44 -10.50
N TYR A 85 -8.07 0.65 -10.01
CA TYR A 85 -8.40 1.66 -9.02
C TYR A 85 -9.23 1.05 -7.89
N VAL A 86 -9.15 1.69 -6.73
CA VAL A 86 -10.02 1.45 -5.58
C VAL A 86 -10.84 2.70 -5.29
N ARG A 87 -12.11 2.50 -4.97
CA ARG A 87 -13.02 3.54 -4.51
C ARG A 87 -13.54 3.17 -3.13
N ILE A 88 -13.58 4.15 -2.25
CA ILE A 88 -14.30 4.05 -0.99
C ILE A 88 -15.76 4.41 -1.23
N ASP A 89 -16.67 3.55 -0.79
CA ASP A 89 -18.12 3.72 -0.87
C ASP A 89 -18.75 3.55 0.52
N GLN A 90 -19.88 4.22 0.75
CA GLN A 90 -20.65 4.12 1.99
C GLN A 90 -21.82 3.13 1.88
N GLN A 91 -22.17 2.70 0.66
CA GLN A 91 -23.18 1.67 0.47
C GLN A 91 -22.65 0.29 0.87
N LYS A 92 -23.52 -0.54 1.46
CA LYS A 92 -23.19 -1.94 1.78
C LYS A 92 -23.42 -2.83 0.55
N TYR A 93 -22.42 -3.65 0.26
CA TYR A 93 -22.44 -4.71 -0.76
C TYR A 93 -22.15 -6.06 -0.10
N ASP A 94 -21.69 -7.03 -0.89
CA ASP A 94 -21.27 -8.34 -0.40
C ASP A 94 -20.15 -8.21 0.65
N GLU A 95 -20.23 -9.03 1.68
CA GLU A 95 -19.18 -9.08 2.71
C GLU A 95 -17.86 -9.59 2.12
N PHE A 96 -16.75 -9.12 2.70
CA PHE A 96 -15.43 -9.58 2.29
C PHE A 96 -15.27 -11.10 2.44
N ASN A 97 -14.79 -11.74 1.36
CA ASN A 97 -14.42 -13.14 1.34
C ASN A 97 -13.10 -13.29 0.57
N ILE A 98 -12.07 -13.79 1.25
CA ILE A 98 -10.73 -13.96 0.69
C ILE A 98 -10.71 -14.83 -0.58
N ASN A 99 -11.58 -15.83 -0.67
CA ASN A 99 -11.61 -16.75 -1.82
C ASN A 99 -12.10 -16.07 -3.11
N ASP A 100 -12.86 -14.98 -2.98
CA ASP A 100 -13.42 -14.23 -4.09
C ASP A 100 -12.79 -12.84 -4.24
N PHE A 101 -11.76 -12.52 -3.46
CA PHE A 101 -11.17 -11.18 -3.41
C PHE A 101 -10.40 -10.82 -4.68
N VAL A 102 -10.39 -9.54 -5.03
CA VAL A 102 -9.67 -8.95 -6.19
C VAL A 102 -10.28 -9.28 -7.56
N ARG A 103 -11.56 -9.66 -7.59
CA ARG A 103 -12.40 -9.51 -8.79
C ARG A 103 -12.90 -8.07 -8.86
N GLU A 104 -13.18 -7.56 -10.06
CA GLU A 104 -13.75 -6.22 -10.27
C GLU A 104 -15.15 -6.12 -9.61
N LYS A 105 -15.15 -5.75 -8.32
CA LYS A 105 -16.28 -5.92 -7.39
C LYS A 105 -16.09 -5.03 -6.16
N CYS A 106 -17.19 -4.79 -5.44
CA CYS A 106 -17.22 -4.13 -4.14
C CYS A 106 -17.31 -5.14 -2.99
N TYR A 107 -16.59 -4.86 -1.90
CA TYR A 107 -16.60 -5.65 -0.67
C TYR A 107 -16.83 -4.74 0.54
N THR A 108 -17.77 -5.12 1.39
CA THR A 108 -18.05 -4.43 2.66
C THR A 108 -17.09 -4.92 3.74
N PHE A 109 -16.38 -3.98 4.36
CA PHE A 109 -15.51 -4.17 5.52
C PHE A 109 -16.16 -3.56 6.78
N GLU A 110 -15.45 -3.58 7.91
CA GLU A 110 -15.97 -3.06 9.17
C GLU A 110 -16.20 -1.55 9.17
N LYS A 111 -15.34 -0.76 8.49
CA LYS A 111 -15.47 0.70 8.46
C LYS A 111 -16.22 1.18 7.22
N GLU A 112 -15.86 0.65 6.06
CA GLU A 112 -16.35 1.12 4.76
C GLU A 112 -16.39 0.00 3.73
N THR A 113 -16.91 0.32 2.55
CA THR A 113 -16.87 -0.58 1.39
C THR A 113 -15.76 -0.15 0.46
N LEU A 114 -14.95 -1.11 0.01
CA LEU A 114 -13.98 -0.90 -1.07
C LEU A 114 -14.48 -1.51 -2.38
N CYS A 115 -14.53 -0.70 -3.43
CA CYS A 115 -14.87 -1.10 -4.79
C CYS A 115 -13.62 -1.11 -5.67
N PHE A 116 -13.30 -2.27 -6.23
CA PHE A 116 -12.16 -2.45 -7.13
C PHE A 116 -12.63 -2.45 -8.59
N THR A 117 -11.98 -1.66 -9.43
CA THR A 117 -12.32 -1.57 -10.86
C THR A 117 -11.10 -1.34 -11.72
N LYS A 118 -11.10 -1.90 -12.92
CA LYS A 118 -10.06 -1.64 -13.93
C LYS A 118 -10.30 -0.32 -14.65
N SER A 119 -11.55 0.12 -14.68
CA SER A 119 -11.96 1.33 -15.38
C SER A 119 -11.74 2.56 -14.51
N LYS A 120 -11.19 3.63 -15.09
CA LYS A 120 -11.09 4.91 -14.39
C LYS A 120 -12.48 5.44 -14.08
N CYS A 121 -12.69 5.89 -12.85
CA CYS A 121 -13.94 6.46 -12.39
C CYS A 121 -13.74 7.70 -11.50
N ASN A 122 -14.83 8.44 -11.27
CA ASN A 122 -14.81 9.60 -10.38
C ASN A 122 -14.47 9.16 -8.94
N ASN A 123 -13.53 9.87 -8.32
CA ASN A 123 -13.04 9.61 -6.95
C ASN A 123 -12.36 8.25 -6.75
N CYS A 124 -11.92 7.61 -7.83
CA CYS A 124 -11.21 6.34 -7.76
C CYS A 124 -9.70 6.58 -7.65
N ILE A 125 -9.08 5.89 -6.70
CA ILE A 125 -7.68 6.06 -6.32
C ILE A 125 -6.88 4.95 -7.01
N PRO A 126 -5.83 5.26 -7.80
CA PRO A 126 -5.04 4.23 -8.46
C PRO A 126 -4.34 3.34 -7.44
N ILE A 127 -4.36 2.03 -7.70
CA ILE A 127 -3.61 1.06 -6.89
C ILE A 127 -2.14 1.07 -7.33
N ASP A 128 -1.24 1.14 -6.36
CA ASP A 128 0.19 1.14 -6.59
C ASP A 128 0.77 -0.25 -6.39
N ASN A 129 1.05 -0.99 -7.47
CA ASN A 129 1.66 -2.33 -7.40
C ASN A 129 3.19 -2.32 -7.24
N VAL A 130 3.84 -1.14 -7.18
CA VAL A 130 5.31 -1.02 -7.13
C VAL A 130 5.81 -0.84 -5.70
N GLY A 131 5.18 0.06 -4.92
CA GLY A 131 5.62 0.36 -3.57
C GLY A 131 6.77 1.38 -3.50
N LEU A 132 7.82 1.05 -2.74
CA LEU A 132 8.93 1.96 -2.46
C LEU A 132 9.72 2.29 -3.72
N ARG A 133 9.99 3.59 -3.92
CA ARG A 133 10.76 4.11 -5.04
C ARG A 133 11.93 4.96 -4.55
N PHE A 134 13.11 4.66 -5.10
CA PHE A 134 14.28 5.54 -5.03
C PHE A 134 14.40 6.26 -6.37
N ILE A 135 14.25 7.57 -6.34
CA ILE A 135 14.41 8.44 -7.51
C ILE A 135 15.78 9.10 -7.36
N ILE A 136 16.70 8.69 -8.23
CA ILE A 136 18.10 9.13 -8.28
C ILE A 136 18.25 10.22 -9.33
#